data_AF-A0A1Y3BAW5-F1
#
_entry.id   AF-A0A1Y3BAW5-F1
#
_cell.length_a   1.000
_cell.length_b   1.000
_cell.length_c   1.000
_cell.angle_alpha   90.00
_cell.angle_beta   90.00
_cell.angle_gamma   90.00
#
_symmetry.space_group_name_H-M   'P 1'
#
loop_
_entity.id
_entity.type
_entity.pdbx_description
1 polymer ?
#
loop_
_entity_poly.entity_id
_entity_poly.type
_entity_poly.pdbx_seq_one_letter_code
_entity_poly.pdbx_strand_id
1 'polypeptide(L)'
;QDLAEFNTKLLVLKNLFSTRSGFAYFIGTDKKYKSIEIEQLFKKVKKAFDKENDVIIFTAIDMLSTLMQPVHDENDLFYEQKNKGFLLSSKNFLPILLDLMRYHINKGTGALIISAILDFLTYALCAPYSETTDGGHFDQILNLVSQYGRCLFRLFDHQSLSIVKATCLLMKAMIEEGNSKIANEMQKLALDEGTFLFHLHASLYPIVTREKCLPIQILSRKLISLWTVDNDIGWSILQNIFPLGLLNYFESTEQPPADALAALNSRDNLKIAQDLSQKPVSNLQKIRDQYAVVRNVERHLENAFNHWRKRIGIVSTTSTGVGDSVHPIVLRRRREFLKSSLNW
;
A
#
# COMPACT_ATOMS: atom_id res chain seq x y z
N GLN A 1 -32.01 -7.00 -9.72
CA GLN A 1 -32.14 -7.08 -8.25
C GLN A 1 -30.94 -7.80 -7.63
N ASP A 2 -30.56 -8.96 -8.18
CA ASP A 2 -29.45 -9.79 -7.70
C ASP A 2 -28.07 -9.11 -7.70
N LEU A 3 -27.77 -8.29 -8.72
CA LEU A 3 -26.51 -7.53 -8.78
C LEU A 3 -26.41 -6.46 -7.70
N ALA A 4 -27.52 -5.77 -7.41
CA ALA A 4 -27.58 -4.75 -6.37
C ALA A 4 -27.45 -5.37 -4.98
N GLU A 5 -28.11 -6.51 -4.75
CA GLU A 5 -27.97 -7.26 -3.50
C GLU A 5 -26.53 -7.77 -3.31
N PHE A 6 -25.92 -8.30 -4.38
CA PHE A 6 -24.52 -8.72 -4.35
C PHE A 6 -23.57 -7.56 -4.01
N ASN A 7 -23.76 -6.40 -4.66
CA ASN A 7 -22.96 -5.22 -4.39
C ASN A 7 -23.13 -4.73 -2.95
N THR A 8 -24.36 -4.73 -2.44
CA THR A 8 -24.66 -4.38 -1.04
C THR A 8 -23.89 -5.29 -0.08
N LYS A 9 -23.83 -6.60 -0.36
CA LYS A 9 -23.04 -7.53 0.45
C LYS A 9 -21.53 -7.29 0.38
N LEU A 10 -21.00 -6.61 -0.64
CA LEU A 10 -19.58 -6.19 -0.70
C LEU A 10 -19.37 -4.90 0.09
N LEU A 11 -20.28 -3.92 -0.05
CA LEU A 11 -20.24 -2.68 0.71
C LEU A 11 -20.33 -2.91 2.23
N VAL A 12 -21.19 -3.84 2.66
CA VAL A 12 -21.28 -4.24 4.08
C VAL A 12 -19.97 -4.83 4.58
N LEU A 13 -19.30 -5.66 3.77
CA LEU A 13 -17.98 -6.20 4.13
C LEU A 13 -16.92 -5.09 4.22
N LYS A 14 -16.89 -4.16 3.26
CA LYS A 14 -16.00 -2.99 3.30
C LYS A 14 -16.19 -2.19 4.60
N ASN A 15 -17.44 -1.89 4.94
CA ASN A 15 -17.76 -1.15 6.15
C ASN A 15 -17.37 -1.94 7.41
N LEU A 16 -17.57 -3.26 7.43
CA LEU A 16 -17.12 -4.12 8.51
C LEU A 16 -15.60 -4.05 8.66
N PHE A 17 -14.84 -4.20 7.58
CA PHE A 17 -13.37 -4.16 7.58
C PHE A 17 -12.80 -2.78 7.93
N SER A 18 -13.59 -1.72 7.76
CA SER A 18 -13.21 -0.38 8.20
C SER A 18 -13.27 -0.22 9.73
N THR A 19 -13.92 -1.14 10.45
CA THR A 19 -13.93 -1.18 11.92
C THR A 19 -12.74 -1.97 12.46
N ARG A 20 -12.33 -1.68 13.71
CA ARG A 20 -11.21 -2.37 14.38
C ARG A 20 -11.39 -3.88 14.42
N SER A 21 -12.58 -4.31 14.84
CA SER A 21 -12.90 -5.74 14.96
C SER A 21 -12.94 -6.43 13.60
N GLY A 22 -13.44 -5.75 12.56
CA GLY A 22 -13.45 -6.30 11.20
C GLY A 22 -12.07 -6.38 10.57
N PHE A 23 -11.22 -5.38 10.79
CA PHE A 23 -9.84 -5.39 10.31
C PHE A 23 -9.00 -6.51 10.95
N ALA A 24 -9.23 -6.79 12.24
CA ALA A 24 -8.58 -7.87 12.98
C ALA A 24 -9.22 -9.27 12.79
N TYR A 25 -10.36 -9.35 12.08
CA TYR A 25 -11.22 -10.54 12.04
C TYR A 25 -10.48 -11.83 11.64
N PHE A 26 -9.66 -11.74 10.59
CA PHE A 26 -8.98 -12.89 10.00
C PHE A 26 -7.82 -13.45 10.86
N ILE A 27 -7.44 -12.79 11.96
CA ILE A 27 -6.14 -13.02 12.63
C ILE A 27 -6.24 -13.64 14.03
N GLY A 28 -7.44 -13.68 14.64
CA GLY A 28 -7.68 -14.36 15.93
C GLY A 28 -7.42 -15.89 16.01
N THR A 29 -7.80 -16.51 17.13
CA THR A 29 -7.30 -17.82 17.62
C THR A 29 -7.71 -19.08 16.84
N ASP A 30 -8.89 -19.13 16.20
CA ASP A 30 -9.39 -20.33 15.51
C ASP A 30 -8.90 -20.49 14.06
N LYS A 31 -7.68 -21.01 13.89
CA LYS A 31 -7.00 -21.15 12.58
C LYS A 31 -7.80 -21.93 11.51
N LYS A 32 -8.62 -22.92 11.89
CA LYS A 32 -9.32 -23.81 10.94
C LYS A 32 -10.52 -23.15 10.25
N TYR A 33 -11.27 -22.30 10.95
CA TYR A 33 -12.44 -21.61 10.37
C TYR A 33 -12.01 -20.42 9.50
N LYS A 34 -10.86 -19.80 9.82
CA LYS A 34 -10.35 -18.61 9.13
C LYS A 34 -9.86 -18.87 7.71
N SER A 35 -9.19 -19.99 7.48
CA SER A 35 -8.78 -20.36 6.11
C SER A 35 -9.99 -20.54 5.20
N ILE A 36 -11.09 -21.07 5.73
CA ILE A 36 -12.35 -21.25 5.01
C ILE A 36 -12.99 -19.90 4.72
N GLU A 37 -13.02 -18.97 5.68
CA GLU A 37 -13.58 -17.63 5.48
C GLU A 37 -12.80 -16.79 4.47
N ILE A 38 -11.46 -16.85 4.51
CA ILE A 38 -10.60 -16.20 3.50
C ILE A 38 -10.86 -16.82 2.12
N GLU A 39 -10.97 -18.14 2.03
CA GLU A 39 -11.32 -18.82 0.78
C GLU A 39 -12.70 -18.38 0.27
N GLN A 40 -13.68 -18.23 1.16
CA GLN A 40 -15.01 -17.73 0.83
C GLN A 40 -14.97 -16.28 0.35
N LEU A 41 -14.16 -15.42 0.98
CA LEU A 41 -13.94 -14.05 0.54
C LEU A 41 -13.38 -14.02 -0.88
N PHE A 42 -12.31 -14.76 -1.16
CA PHE A 42 -11.73 -14.84 -2.49
C PHE A 42 -12.66 -15.48 -3.53
N LYS A 43 -13.46 -16.49 -3.15
CA LYS A 43 -14.53 -17.02 -4.01
C LYS A 43 -15.55 -15.94 -4.36
N LYS A 44 -15.90 -15.07 -3.41
CA LYS A 44 -16.83 -13.96 -3.63
C LYS A 44 -16.22 -12.88 -4.51
N VAL A 45 -14.94 -12.56 -4.33
CA VAL A 45 -14.18 -11.67 -5.21
C VAL A 45 -14.15 -12.25 -6.62
N LYS A 46 -13.81 -13.53 -6.81
CA LYS A 46 -13.84 -14.17 -8.14
C LYS A 46 -15.21 -14.03 -8.81
N LYS A 47 -16.30 -14.34 -8.08
CA LYS A 47 -17.68 -14.13 -8.56
C LYS A 47 -18.01 -12.66 -8.89
N ALA A 48 -17.33 -11.69 -8.28
CA ALA A 48 -17.48 -10.27 -8.60
C ALA A 48 -16.86 -9.95 -9.96
N PHE A 49 -15.67 -10.50 -10.25
CA PHE A 49 -14.99 -10.37 -11.54
C PHE A 49 -15.75 -11.10 -12.65
N ASP A 50 -16.28 -12.31 -12.39
CA ASP A 50 -17.06 -13.10 -13.35
C ASP A 50 -18.39 -12.42 -13.77
N LYS A 51 -18.83 -11.37 -13.05
CA LYS A 51 -20.06 -10.61 -13.37
C LYS A 51 -19.85 -9.52 -14.40
N GLU A 52 -18.60 -9.22 -14.77
CA GLU A 52 -18.24 -8.20 -15.78
C GLU A 52 -18.95 -6.84 -15.57
N ASN A 53 -19.18 -6.47 -14.30
CA ASN A 53 -19.82 -5.22 -13.92
C ASN A 53 -18.83 -4.33 -13.19
N ASP A 54 -18.47 -3.21 -13.81
CA ASP A 54 -17.46 -2.28 -13.33
C ASP A 54 -17.71 -1.78 -11.89
N VAL A 55 -18.97 -1.55 -11.51
CA VAL A 55 -19.32 -1.08 -10.16
C VAL A 55 -19.05 -2.14 -9.11
N ILE A 56 -19.40 -3.39 -9.41
CA ILE A 56 -19.18 -4.54 -8.52
C ILE A 56 -17.69 -4.85 -8.41
N ILE A 57 -16.97 -4.80 -9.53
CA ILE A 57 -15.52 -5.02 -9.58
C ILE A 57 -14.79 -3.93 -8.78
N PHE A 58 -15.13 -2.66 -9.00
CA PHE A 58 -14.64 -1.54 -8.21
C PHE A 58 -14.86 -1.77 -6.71
N THR A 59 -16.10 -2.07 -6.33
CA THR A 59 -16.45 -2.28 -4.91
C THR A 59 -15.71 -3.46 -4.30
N ALA A 60 -15.45 -4.53 -5.08
CA ALA A 60 -14.67 -5.67 -4.64
C ALA A 60 -13.20 -5.29 -4.39
N ILE A 61 -12.58 -4.53 -5.30
CA ILE A 61 -11.18 -4.11 -5.17
C ILE A 61 -11.03 -3.12 -4.01
N ASP A 62 -11.92 -2.12 -3.94
CA ASP A 62 -11.94 -1.11 -2.88
C ASP A 62 -12.13 -1.76 -1.48
N MET A 63 -13.00 -2.77 -1.37
CA MET A 63 -13.12 -3.58 -0.15
C MET A 63 -11.81 -4.29 0.22
N LEU A 64 -11.08 -4.85 -0.75
CA LEU A 64 -9.78 -5.47 -0.47
C LEU A 64 -8.72 -4.42 -0.08
N SER A 65 -8.75 -3.24 -0.68
CA SER A 65 -7.88 -2.11 -0.31
C SER A 65 -8.09 -1.68 1.15
N THR A 66 -9.33 -1.73 1.67
CA THR A 66 -9.59 -1.46 3.11
C THR A 66 -8.98 -2.49 4.07
N LEU A 67 -8.66 -3.69 3.60
CA LEU A 67 -7.92 -4.69 4.39
C LEU A 67 -6.40 -4.51 4.30
N MET A 68 -5.91 -3.76 3.30
CA MET A 68 -4.48 -3.48 3.11
C MET A 68 -4.00 -2.30 3.96
N GLN A 69 -4.87 -1.34 4.27
CA GLN A 69 -4.55 -0.22 5.16
C GLN A 69 -5.72 0.03 6.13
N PRO A 70 -5.45 0.14 7.44
CA PRO A 70 -6.48 0.49 8.41
C PRO A 70 -7.04 1.89 8.14
N VAL A 71 -8.38 2.01 8.13
CA VAL A 71 -9.10 3.29 7.97
C VAL A 71 -9.34 3.99 9.31
N HIS A 72 -9.33 3.24 10.42
CA HIS A 72 -9.50 3.76 11.77
C HIS A 72 -8.21 4.34 12.37
N ASP A 73 -8.35 5.17 13.40
CA ASP A 73 -7.24 5.93 14.02
C ASP A 73 -6.19 5.04 14.73
N GLU A 74 -6.57 3.84 15.15
CA GLU A 74 -5.65 2.89 15.78
C GLU A 74 -4.87 2.12 14.71
N ASN A 75 -3.70 2.64 14.34
CA ASN A 75 -2.81 1.99 13.38
C ASN A 75 -2.19 0.71 13.98
N ASP A 76 -2.86 -0.43 13.78
CA ASP A 76 -2.33 -1.73 14.17
C ASP A 76 -1.53 -2.36 13.02
N LEU A 77 -0.22 -2.13 13.08
CA LEU A 77 0.74 -2.66 12.11
C LEU A 77 0.75 -4.19 12.06
N PHE A 78 0.44 -4.87 13.17
CA PHE A 78 0.42 -6.34 13.20
C PHE A 78 -0.72 -6.88 12.35
N TYR A 79 -1.93 -6.35 12.51
CA TYR A 79 -3.07 -6.77 11.69
C TYR A 79 -2.86 -6.40 10.22
N GLU A 80 -2.27 -5.23 9.95
CA GLU A 80 -1.93 -4.80 8.59
C GLU A 80 -0.97 -5.79 7.90
N GLN A 81 0.13 -6.17 8.55
CA GLN A 81 1.10 -7.14 8.02
C GLN A 81 0.46 -8.48 7.67
N LYS A 82 -0.40 -8.99 8.57
CA LYS A 82 -1.07 -10.28 8.39
C LYS A 82 -2.11 -10.22 7.27
N ASN A 83 -2.93 -9.17 7.21
CA ASN A 83 -3.91 -8.99 6.14
C ASN A 83 -3.24 -8.90 4.77
N LYS A 84 -2.16 -8.11 4.65
CA LYS A 84 -1.33 -8.07 3.43
C LYS A 84 -0.77 -9.44 3.09
N GLY A 85 -0.25 -10.18 4.07
CA GLY A 85 0.23 -11.55 3.89
C GLY A 85 -0.82 -12.47 3.27
N PHE A 86 -2.08 -12.41 3.74
CA PHE A 86 -3.17 -13.21 3.17
C PHE A 86 -3.55 -12.76 1.76
N LEU A 87 -3.69 -11.44 1.55
CA LEU A 87 -4.15 -10.89 0.28
C LEU A 87 -3.15 -11.12 -0.86
N LEU A 88 -1.86 -10.94 -0.55
CA LEU A 88 -0.77 -11.02 -1.52
C LEU A 88 -0.27 -12.45 -1.79
N SER A 89 -0.69 -13.42 -0.96
CA SER A 89 -0.34 -14.84 -1.15
C SER A 89 -0.95 -15.46 -2.42
N SER A 90 -2.03 -14.86 -2.95
CA SER A 90 -2.74 -15.40 -4.11
C SER A 90 -2.01 -15.08 -5.42
N LYS A 91 -1.33 -16.08 -5.98
CA LYS A 91 -0.59 -15.95 -7.25
C LYS A 91 -1.49 -15.67 -8.47
N ASN A 92 -2.75 -16.08 -8.42
CA ASN A 92 -3.67 -15.94 -9.57
C ASN A 92 -4.43 -14.62 -9.55
N PHE A 93 -4.62 -14.01 -8.37
CA PHE A 93 -5.42 -12.80 -8.25
C PHE A 93 -4.72 -11.56 -8.83
N LEU A 94 -3.43 -11.40 -8.53
CA LEU A 94 -2.68 -10.21 -8.95
C LEU A 94 -2.58 -10.04 -10.47
N PRO A 95 -2.30 -11.09 -11.27
CA PRO A 95 -2.32 -10.96 -12.74
C PRO A 95 -3.69 -10.50 -13.26
N ILE A 96 -4.80 -11.07 -12.75
CA ILE A 96 -6.16 -10.67 -13.14
C ILE A 96 -6.40 -9.19 -12.86
N LEU A 97 -5.94 -8.69 -11.71
CA LEU A 97 -6.05 -7.28 -11.35
C LEU A 97 -5.26 -6.37 -12.31
N LEU A 98 -4.04 -6.76 -12.68
CA LEU A 98 -3.19 -5.98 -13.59
C LEU A 98 -3.67 -6.03 -15.04
N ASP A 99 -4.20 -7.16 -15.49
CA ASP A 99 -4.83 -7.29 -16.80
C ASP A 99 -6.09 -6.42 -16.91
N LEU A 100 -6.91 -6.39 -15.85
CA LEU A 100 -8.07 -5.49 -15.77
C LEU A 100 -7.64 -4.01 -15.83
N MET A 101 -6.60 -3.63 -15.11
CA MET A 101 -6.03 -2.28 -15.16
C MET A 101 -5.57 -1.95 -16.59
N ARG A 102 -4.80 -2.84 -17.22
CA ARG A 102 -4.33 -2.68 -18.60
C ARG A 102 -5.48 -2.52 -19.60
N TYR A 103 -6.54 -3.30 -19.45
CA TYR A 103 -7.74 -3.21 -20.27
C TYR A 103 -8.38 -1.81 -20.18
N HIS A 104 -8.61 -1.30 -18.97
CA HIS A 104 -9.23 0.00 -18.76
C HIS A 104 -8.33 1.17 -19.21
N ILE A 105 -7.02 1.08 -18.99
CA ILE A 105 -6.05 2.07 -19.48
C ILE A 105 -6.07 2.15 -21.00
N ASN A 106 -6.03 1.00 -21.69
CA ASN A 106 -6.01 0.97 -23.15
C ASN A 106 -7.31 1.51 -23.77
N LYS A 107 -8.45 1.32 -23.08
CA LYS A 107 -9.75 1.85 -23.54
C LYS A 107 -10.02 3.28 -23.09
N GLY A 108 -9.23 3.84 -22.16
CA GLY A 108 -9.52 5.13 -21.54
C GLY A 108 -10.83 5.12 -20.73
N THR A 109 -11.15 4.02 -20.05
CA THR A 109 -12.37 3.84 -19.26
C THR A 109 -12.06 3.46 -17.82
N GLY A 110 -13.07 3.31 -16.95
CA GLY A 110 -12.88 2.68 -15.64
C GLY A 110 -11.98 3.43 -14.67
N ALA A 111 -11.98 4.77 -14.69
CA ALA A 111 -11.10 5.58 -13.84
C ALA A 111 -11.18 5.22 -12.34
N LEU A 112 -12.37 4.89 -11.83
CA LEU A 112 -12.54 4.45 -10.44
C LEU A 112 -11.89 3.09 -10.17
N ILE A 113 -11.99 2.15 -11.12
CA ILE A 113 -11.32 0.85 -11.04
C ILE A 113 -9.81 1.04 -11.05
N ILE A 114 -9.29 1.84 -11.99
CA ILE A 114 -7.86 2.18 -12.06
C ILE A 114 -7.40 2.77 -10.73
N SER A 115 -8.13 3.74 -10.18
CA SER A 115 -7.80 4.35 -8.88
C SER A 115 -7.76 3.30 -7.77
N ALA A 116 -8.78 2.43 -7.66
CA ALA A 116 -8.82 1.40 -6.62
C ALA A 116 -7.67 0.37 -6.74
N ILE A 117 -7.29 0.02 -7.97
CA ILE A 117 -6.13 -0.86 -8.23
C ILE A 117 -4.83 -0.16 -7.84
N LEU A 118 -4.67 1.12 -8.20
CA LEU A 118 -3.49 1.89 -7.83
C LEU A 118 -3.39 2.09 -6.32
N ASP A 119 -4.49 2.28 -5.61
CA ASP A 119 -4.50 2.33 -4.14
C ASP A 119 -4.05 0.99 -3.55
N PHE A 120 -4.60 -0.13 -4.05
CA PHE A 120 -4.18 -1.48 -3.64
C PHE A 120 -2.66 -1.69 -3.84
N LEU A 121 -2.14 -1.33 -5.02
CA LEU A 121 -0.71 -1.44 -5.32
C LEU A 121 0.13 -0.46 -4.49
N THR A 122 -0.37 0.76 -4.23
CA THR A 122 0.31 1.75 -3.38
C THR A 122 0.48 1.22 -1.96
N TYR A 123 -0.56 0.59 -1.40
CA TYR A 123 -0.49 -0.02 -0.08
C TYR A 123 0.47 -1.22 -0.03
N ALA A 124 0.65 -1.93 -1.14
CA ALA A 124 1.57 -3.06 -1.23
C ALA A 124 3.04 -2.63 -1.44
N LEU A 125 3.29 -1.67 -2.34
CA LEU A 125 4.62 -1.38 -2.90
C LEU A 125 5.21 -0.02 -2.52
N CYS A 126 4.40 0.97 -2.15
CA CYS A 126 4.91 2.33 -1.94
C CYS A 126 5.15 2.60 -0.45
N ALA A 127 6.25 3.30 -0.13
CA ALA A 127 6.48 3.81 1.22
C ALA A 127 5.42 4.89 1.58
N PRO A 128 4.97 4.95 2.85
CA PRO A 128 5.41 4.15 4.00
C PRO A 128 4.73 2.76 4.11
N TYR A 129 3.67 2.50 3.35
CA TYR A 129 2.86 1.28 3.50
C TYR A 129 3.61 -0.02 3.17
N SER A 130 4.56 0.02 2.25
CA SER A 130 5.34 -1.16 1.86
C SER A 130 6.22 -1.74 2.97
N GLU A 131 6.43 -1.02 4.08
CA GLU A 131 7.21 -1.49 5.23
C GLU A 131 6.49 -2.60 6.02
N THR A 132 5.17 -2.71 5.87
CA THR A 132 4.38 -3.81 6.45
C THR A 132 4.13 -4.94 5.43
N THR A 133 4.66 -4.83 4.21
CA THR A 133 4.60 -5.90 3.22
C THR A 133 5.78 -6.85 3.43
N ASP A 134 5.51 -8.17 3.46
CA ASP A 134 6.58 -9.18 3.50
C ASP A 134 7.52 -9.05 2.29
N GLY A 135 8.83 -9.22 2.52
CA GLY A 135 9.85 -9.02 1.49
C GLY A 135 9.68 -9.93 0.27
N GLY A 136 9.27 -11.19 0.47
CA GLY A 136 9.03 -12.14 -0.62
C GLY A 136 7.81 -11.75 -1.46
N HIS A 137 6.71 -11.37 -0.79
CA HIS A 137 5.52 -10.86 -1.49
C HIS A 137 5.82 -9.54 -2.23
N PHE A 138 6.58 -8.63 -1.62
CA PHE A 138 6.99 -7.37 -2.23
C PHE A 138 7.75 -7.61 -3.54
N ASP A 139 8.78 -8.47 -3.53
CA ASP A 139 9.58 -8.75 -4.73
C ASP A 139 8.76 -9.44 -5.81
N GLN A 140 7.84 -10.34 -5.45
CA GLN A 140 6.93 -10.97 -6.40
C GLN A 140 6.03 -9.94 -7.09
N ILE A 141 5.42 -9.03 -6.33
CA ILE A 141 4.50 -8.02 -6.88
C ILE A 141 5.26 -6.99 -7.70
N LEU A 142 6.42 -6.51 -7.24
CA LEU A 142 7.22 -5.54 -7.97
C LEU A 142 7.64 -6.07 -9.35
N ASN A 143 8.11 -7.33 -9.41
CA ASN A 143 8.46 -7.99 -10.67
C ASN A 143 7.24 -8.23 -11.57
N LEU A 144 6.05 -8.42 -11.00
CA LEU A 144 4.83 -8.58 -11.77
C LEU A 144 4.37 -7.23 -12.35
N VAL A 145 4.31 -6.18 -11.53
CA VAL A 145 3.92 -4.82 -11.93
C VAL A 145 4.88 -4.26 -12.96
N SER A 146 6.18 -4.59 -12.89
CA SER A 146 7.16 -4.11 -13.87
C SER A 146 6.87 -4.58 -15.30
N GLN A 147 6.23 -5.74 -15.49
CA GLN A 147 5.81 -6.23 -16.81
C GLN A 147 4.71 -5.35 -17.43
N TYR A 148 4.01 -4.56 -16.62
CA TYR A 148 2.99 -3.61 -17.04
C TYR A 148 3.51 -2.16 -17.06
N GLY A 149 4.81 -1.94 -16.87
CA GLY A 149 5.42 -0.61 -16.72
C GLY A 149 5.08 0.35 -17.86
N ARG A 150 5.13 -0.12 -19.12
CA ARG A 150 4.75 0.70 -20.28
C ARG A 150 3.29 1.18 -20.23
N CYS A 151 2.38 0.38 -19.68
CA CYS A 151 0.99 0.76 -19.50
C CYS A 151 0.83 1.87 -18.46
N LEU A 152 1.65 1.86 -17.40
CA LEU A 152 1.63 2.86 -16.34
C LEU A 152 2.01 4.25 -16.87
N PHE A 153 2.88 4.36 -17.87
CA PHE A 153 3.26 5.66 -18.44
C PHE A 153 2.07 6.43 -19.03
N ARG A 154 1.06 5.74 -19.57
CA ARG A 154 -0.17 6.38 -20.07
C ARG A 154 -1.00 7.05 -18.97
N LEU A 155 -0.82 6.64 -17.71
CA LEU A 155 -1.55 7.22 -16.59
C LEU A 155 -1.03 8.59 -16.17
N PHE A 156 0.18 8.99 -16.60
CA PHE A 156 0.71 10.31 -16.27
C PHE A 156 -0.07 11.45 -16.93
N ASP A 157 -0.71 11.19 -18.08
CA ASP A 157 -1.59 12.14 -18.78
C ASP A 157 -3.06 12.07 -18.30
N HIS A 158 -3.36 11.31 -17.25
CA HIS A 158 -4.73 11.13 -16.78
C HIS A 158 -5.26 12.39 -16.08
N GLN A 159 -6.54 12.75 -16.32
CA GLN A 159 -7.18 13.95 -15.77
C GLN A 159 -7.21 13.99 -14.23
N SER A 160 -7.30 12.82 -13.60
CA SER A 160 -7.27 12.71 -12.14
C SER A 160 -5.85 12.76 -11.59
N LEU A 161 -5.55 13.82 -10.84
CA LEU A 161 -4.28 13.98 -10.13
C LEU A 161 -4.00 12.89 -9.09
N SER A 162 -5.05 12.23 -8.54
CA SER A 162 -4.85 11.10 -7.62
C SER A 162 -4.21 9.90 -8.33
N ILE A 163 -4.66 9.62 -9.56
CA ILE A 163 -4.12 8.55 -10.41
C ILE A 163 -2.68 8.88 -10.78
N VAL A 164 -2.42 10.10 -11.26
CA VAL A 164 -1.05 10.56 -11.57
C VAL A 164 -0.13 10.41 -10.36
N LYS A 165 -0.57 10.87 -9.18
CA LYS A 165 0.20 10.75 -7.93
C LYS A 165 0.51 9.29 -7.58
N ALA A 166 -0.48 8.40 -7.64
CA ALA A 166 -0.28 6.99 -7.34
C ALA A 166 0.67 6.32 -8.35
N THR A 167 0.54 6.64 -9.63
CA THR A 167 1.48 6.20 -10.67
C THR A 167 2.90 6.69 -10.41
N CYS A 168 3.09 7.95 -9.99
CA CYS A 168 4.40 8.46 -9.60
C CYS A 168 5.00 7.67 -8.43
N LEU A 169 4.20 7.35 -7.41
CA LEU A 169 4.65 6.57 -6.25
C LEU A 169 5.05 5.14 -6.65
N LEU A 170 4.30 4.50 -7.55
CA LEU A 170 4.62 3.17 -8.07
C LEU A 170 5.90 3.19 -8.91
N MET A 171 6.02 4.16 -9.82
CA MET A 171 7.21 4.31 -10.66
C MET A 171 8.47 4.55 -9.81
N LYS A 172 8.36 5.41 -8.80
CA LYS A 172 9.43 5.64 -7.80
C LYS A 172 9.82 4.33 -7.09
N ALA A 173 8.84 3.56 -6.62
CA ALA A 173 9.10 2.29 -5.95
C ALA A 173 9.77 1.25 -6.88
N MET A 174 9.34 1.19 -8.14
CA MET A 174 9.91 0.28 -9.14
C MET A 174 11.36 0.61 -9.47
N ILE A 175 11.74 1.89 -9.54
CA ILE A 175 13.11 2.30 -9.86
C ILE A 175 14.03 2.20 -8.65
N GLU A 176 13.58 2.65 -7.47
CA GLU A 176 14.42 2.67 -6.27
C GLU A 176 14.61 1.27 -5.67
N GLU A 177 13.57 0.43 -5.66
CA GLU A 177 13.58 -0.87 -4.98
C GLU A 177 13.62 -2.07 -5.94
N GLY A 178 13.46 -1.82 -7.25
CA GLY A 178 13.59 -2.85 -8.28
C GLY A 178 15.04 -3.22 -8.56
N ASN A 179 15.23 -4.31 -9.29
CA ASN A 179 16.56 -4.66 -9.79
C ASN A 179 17.02 -3.64 -10.86
N SER A 180 18.33 -3.60 -11.13
CA SER A 180 18.90 -2.67 -12.13
C SER A 180 18.25 -2.83 -13.51
N LYS A 181 17.83 -4.04 -13.90
CA LYS A 181 17.15 -4.28 -15.17
C LYS A 181 15.80 -3.54 -15.25
N ILE A 182 14.98 -3.63 -14.21
CA ILE A 182 13.68 -2.95 -14.11
C ILE A 182 13.90 -1.44 -14.09
N ALA A 183 14.87 -0.96 -13.30
CA ALA A 183 15.21 0.46 -13.24
C ALA A 183 15.57 1.00 -14.64
N ASN A 184 16.53 0.37 -15.32
CA ASN A 184 16.97 0.77 -16.66
C ASN A 184 15.83 0.70 -17.69
N GLU A 185 14.97 -0.31 -17.60
CA GLU A 185 13.79 -0.43 -18.47
C GLU A 185 12.80 0.73 -18.25
N MET A 186 12.52 1.09 -17.00
CA MET A 186 11.64 2.22 -16.68
C MET A 186 12.26 3.57 -17.10
N GLN A 187 13.56 3.76 -16.93
CA GLN A 187 14.27 4.95 -17.40
C GLN A 187 14.17 5.09 -18.92
N LYS A 188 14.38 3.98 -19.66
CA LYS A 188 14.23 3.97 -21.11
C LYS A 188 12.80 4.27 -21.54
N LEU A 189 11.80 3.62 -20.93
CA LEU A 189 10.39 3.85 -21.24
C LEU A 189 9.97 5.30 -20.96
N ALA A 190 10.52 5.95 -19.94
CA ALA A 190 10.24 7.36 -19.66
C ALA A 190 10.67 8.30 -20.79
N LEU A 191 11.75 7.96 -21.50
CA LEU A 191 12.21 8.66 -22.69
C LEU A 191 11.37 8.28 -23.92
N ASP A 192 11.11 6.99 -24.13
CA ASP A 192 10.36 6.48 -25.28
C ASP A 192 8.90 6.98 -25.31
N GLU A 193 8.23 7.07 -24.15
CA GLU A 193 6.85 7.56 -24.02
C GLU A 193 6.80 9.10 -23.87
N GLY A 194 7.94 9.79 -23.86
CA GLY A 194 8.02 11.26 -23.74
C GLY A 194 7.65 11.83 -22.36
N THR A 195 7.35 10.96 -21.39
CA THR A 195 6.94 11.36 -20.03
C THR A 195 8.04 12.07 -19.25
N PHE A 196 9.31 11.87 -19.64
CA PHE A 196 10.43 12.62 -19.11
C PHE A 196 10.21 14.14 -19.22
N LEU A 197 9.82 14.63 -20.39
CA LEU A 197 9.60 16.07 -20.61
C LEU A 197 8.37 16.58 -19.87
N PHE A 198 7.31 15.77 -19.78
CA PHE A 198 6.11 16.11 -19.02
C PHE A 198 6.45 16.35 -17.53
N HIS A 199 7.17 15.42 -16.89
CA HIS A 199 7.55 15.58 -15.49
C HIS A 199 8.66 16.60 -15.28
N LEU A 200 9.52 16.86 -16.28
CA LEU A 200 10.46 17.97 -16.22
C LEU A 200 9.71 19.31 -16.18
N HIS A 201 8.69 19.47 -17.01
CA HIS A 201 7.85 20.66 -16.95
C HIS A 201 7.10 20.76 -15.60
N ALA A 202 6.47 19.66 -15.15
CA ALA A 202 5.73 19.62 -13.89
C ALA A 202 6.60 19.83 -12.65
N SER A 203 7.90 19.51 -12.71
CA SER A 203 8.85 19.67 -11.61
C SER A 203 9.26 21.14 -11.44
N LEU A 204 9.44 21.85 -12.56
CA LEU A 204 9.85 23.25 -12.62
C LEU A 204 8.67 24.20 -12.41
N TYR A 205 7.56 23.96 -13.10
CA TYR A 205 6.41 24.84 -13.12
C TYR A 205 5.22 24.17 -12.43
N PRO A 206 4.71 24.72 -11.32
CA PRO A 206 3.48 24.22 -10.74
C PRO A 206 2.33 24.43 -11.73
N ILE A 207 1.67 23.34 -12.11
CA ILE A 207 0.69 23.29 -13.20
C ILE A 207 -0.50 24.25 -12.97
N VAL A 208 -0.79 24.68 -11.72
CA VAL A 208 -1.73 25.76 -11.35
C VAL A 208 -1.33 26.29 -9.96
N THR A 209 -1.71 27.51 -9.59
CA THR A 209 -1.57 28.21 -8.29
C THR A 209 -2.24 27.54 -7.07
N ARG A 210 -2.20 26.20 -6.93
CA ARG A 210 -2.85 25.48 -5.82
C ARG A 210 -1.93 24.45 -5.16
N GLU A 211 -1.97 24.44 -3.82
CA GLU A 211 -1.35 23.46 -2.91
C GLU A 211 -1.56 21.99 -3.33
N LYS A 212 -2.67 21.70 -4.03
CA LYS A 212 -3.03 20.36 -4.52
C LYS A 212 -2.05 19.78 -5.55
N CYS A 213 -1.29 20.62 -6.26
CA CYS A 213 -0.31 20.17 -7.26
C CYS A 213 1.08 19.94 -6.67
N LEU A 214 1.35 20.43 -5.45
CA LEU A 214 2.65 20.33 -4.80
C LEU A 214 3.15 18.88 -4.67
N PRO A 215 2.31 17.88 -4.29
CA PRO A 215 2.77 16.49 -4.23
C PRO A 215 3.25 15.94 -5.57
N ILE A 216 2.57 16.31 -6.67
CA ILE A 216 2.96 15.87 -8.01
C ILE A 216 4.25 16.56 -8.45
N GLN A 217 4.41 17.85 -8.13
CA GLN A 217 5.66 18.57 -8.41
C GLN A 217 6.86 17.93 -7.69
N ILE A 218 6.73 17.66 -6.38
CA ILE A 218 7.79 17.01 -5.59
C ILE A 218 8.09 15.61 -6.15
N LEU A 219 7.05 14.82 -6.44
CA LEU A 219 7.23 13.50 -7.04
C LEU A 219 7.86 13.57 -8.44
N SER A 220 7.52 14.58 -9.23
CA SER A 220 8.11 14.79 -10.56
C SER A 220 9.59 15.12 -10.47
N ARG A 221 10.02 15.99 -9.54
CA ARG A 221 11.45 16.23 -9.25
C ARG A 221 12.15 14.93 -8.91
N LYS A 222 11.54 14.12 -8.03
CA LYS A 222 12.10 12.84 -7.64
C LYS A 222 12.18 11.84 -8.80
N LEU A 223 11.18 11.79 -9.68
CA LEU A 223 11.21 10.92 -10.85
C LEU A 223 12.29 11.34 -11.85
N ILE A 224 12.41 12.63 -12.17
CA ILE A 224 13.48 13.10 -13.08
C ILE A 224 14.84 12.78 -12.48
N SER A 225 15.02 13.09 -11.19
CA SER A 225 16.19 12.74 -10.40
C SER A 225 16.57 11.26 -10.50
N LEU A 226 15.59 10.35 -10.51
CA LEU A 226 15.79 8.89 -10.67
C LEU A 226 15.99 8.47 -12.13
N TRP A 227 15.38 9.16 -13.09
CA TRP A 227 15.49 8.84 -14.51
C TRP A 227 16.82 9.24 -15.14
N THR A 228 17.55 10.15 -14.49
CA THR A 228 18.85 10.66 -14.96
C THR A 228 20.04 9.95 -14.33
N VAL A 229 19.85 9.21 -13.23
CA VAL A 229 20.95 8.47 -12.58
C VAL A 229 21.45 7.39 -13.52
N ASP A 230 22.76 7.37 -13.77
CA ASP A 230 23.44 6.40 -14.64
C ASP A 230 22.80 6.28 -16.05
N ASN A 231 22.19 7.36 -16.54
CA ASN A 231 21.53 7.43 -17.84
C ASN A 231 22.01 8.64 -18.65
N ASP A 232 23.06 8.43 -19.45
CA ASP A 232 23.71 9.46 -20.26
C ASP A 232 22.74 10.18 -21.21
N ILE A 233 21.75 9.47 -21.76
CA ILE A 233 20.77 10.06 -22.67
C ILE A 233 19.88 11.04 -21.91
N GLY A 234 19.36 10.63 -20.76
CA GLY A 234 18.56 11.49 -19.89
C GLY A 234 19.33 12.73 -19.45
N TRP A 235 20.61 12.57 -19.09
CA TRP A 235 21.48 13.68 -18.72
C TRP A 235 21.77 14.62 -19.89
N SER A 236 22.07 14.09 -21.08
CA SER A 236 22.31 14.89 -22.28
C SER A 236 21.09 15.75 -22.64
N ILE A 237 19.87 15.23 -22.48
CA ILE A 237 18.64 16.00 -22.67
C ILE A 237 18.60 17.20 -21.71
N LEU A 238 18.94 17.01 -20.43
CA LEU A 238 18.98 18.11 -19.46
C LEU A 238 20.05 19.14 -19.80
N GLN A 239 21.24 18.70 -20.23
CA GLN A 239 22.32 19.59 -20.65
C GLN A 239 21.93 20.47 -21.84
N ASN A 240 21.07 19.95 -22.73
CA ASN A 240 20.56 20.68 -23.88
C ASN A 240 19.39 21.64 -23.54
N ILE A 241 18.65 21.38 -22.46
CA ILE A 241 17.50 22.19 -22.05
C ILE A 241 17.92 23.31 -21.09
N PHE A 242 18.78 23.01 -20.12
CA PHE A 242 19.14 23.96 -19.07
C PHE A 242 20.41 24.76 -19.39
N PRO A 243 20.44 26.06 -19.04
CA PRO A 243 21.67 26.83 -19.07
C PRO A 243 22.69 26.29 -18.05
N LEU A 244 23.98 26.48 -18.33
CA LEU A 244 25.09 26.02 -17.50
C LEU A 244 24.96 26.40 -16.01
N GLY A 245 24.43 27.59 -15.71
CA GLY A 245 24.24 28.03 -14.33
C GLY A 245 23.28 27.15 -13.52
N LEU A 246 22.22 26.62 -14.14
CA LEU A 246 21.29 25.70 -13.48
C LEU A 246 21.87 24.28 -13.40
N LEU A 247 22.63 23.85 -14.40
CA LEU A 247 23.32 22.55 -14.37
C LEU A 247 24.30 22.46 -13.21
N ASN A 248 25.06 23.53 -12.95
CA ASN A 248 25.97 23.62 -11.81
C ASN A 248 25.23 23.49 -10.46
N TYR A 249 23.95 23.90 -10.39
CA TYR A 249 23.16 23.76 -9.17
C TYR A 249 22.80 22.30 -8.87
N PHE A 250 22.55 21.47 -9.88
CA PHE A 250 22.29 20.04 -9.66
C PHE A 250 23.48 19.30 -9.05
N GLU A 251 24.70 19.81 -9.28
CA GLU A 251 25.94 19.28 -8.70
C GLU A 251 26.32 19.96 -7.38
N SER A 252 25.57 20.98 -6.95
CA SER A 252 25.81 21.70 -5.70
C SER A 252 25.56 20.82 -4.48
N THR A 253 26.44 20.93 -3.48
CA THR A 253 26.32 20.27 -2.17
C THR A 253 25.46 21.06 -1.18
N GLU A 254 24.96 22.22 -1.57
CA GLU A 254 24.08 23.04 -0.72
C GLU A 254 22.76 22.32 -0.42
N GLN A 255 22.27 22.47 0.80
CA GLN A 255 21.03 21.82 1.19
C GLN A 255 19.82 22.52 0.57
N PRO A 256 18.85 21.77 0.02
CA PRO A 256 17.62 22.36 -0.49
C PRO A 256 16.80 22.99 0.67
N PRO A 257 15.94 23.99 0.39
CA PRO A 257 15.07 24.58 1.39
C PRO A 257 14.19 23.54 2.10
N ALA A 258 14.14 23.60 3.44
CA ALA A 258 13.49 22.60 4.29
C ALA A 258 11.98 22.39 4.00
N ASP A 259 11.30 23.41 3.45
CA ASP A 259 9.84 23.46 3.33
C ASP A 259 9.26 22.55 2.23
N ALA A 260 10.05 22.15 1.22
CA ALA A 260 9.52 21.41 0.07
C ALA A 260 9.33 19.90 0.36
N LEU A 261 10.22 19.28 1.15
CA LEU A 261 10.18 17.84 1.43
C LEU A 261 9.27 17.49 2.61
N ALA A 262 9.14 18.39 3.59
CA ALA A 262 8.31 18.19 4.78
C ALA A 262 6.80 18.21 4.48
N ALA A 263 6.37 18.76 3.34
CA ALA A 263 4.96 18.88 2.96
C ALA A 263 4.29 17.54 2.59
N LEU A 264 5.07 16.49 2.31
CA LEU A 264 4.54 15.14 2.15
C LEU A 264 4.40 14.50 3.53
N ASN A 265 3.29 14.76 4.21
CA ASN A 265 2.92 14.07 5.46
C ASN A 265 3.08 12.55 5.29
N SER A 266 4.18 12.00 5.79
CA SER A 266 4.48 10.58 5.73
C SER A 266 4.14 9.95 7.08
N ARG A 267 3.25 8.95 7.08
CA ARG A 267 3.02 8.06 8.22
C ARG A 267 4.35 7.43 8.64
N ASP A 268 4.75 7.62 9.89
CA ASP A 268 5.97 7.06 10.46
C ASP A 268 5.66 5.72 11.16
N ASN A 269 5.83 4.61 10.43
CA ASN A 269 5.56 3.28 10.99
C ASN A 269 6.57 2.89 12.06
N LEU A 270 7.80 3.41 12.00
CA LEU A 270 8.83 3.12 12.99
C LEU A 270 8.43 3.72 14.33
N LYS A 271 7.97 4.97 14.33
CA LYS A 271 7.40 5.61 15.53
C LYS A 271 6.17 4.84 16.04
N ILE A 272 5.24 4.44 15.16
CA ILE A 272 4.08 3.63 15.56
C ILE A 272 4.50 2.31 16.20
N ALA A 273 5.49 1.60 15.62
CA ALA A 273 5.99 0.34 16.17
C ALA A 273 6.68 0.55 17.53
N GLN A 274 7.44 1.63 17.69
CA GLN A 274 8.07 2.02 18.96
C GLN A 274 7.01 2.32 20.03
N ASP A 275 6.02 3.14 19.71
CA ASP A 275 4.92 3.50 20.61
C ASP A 275 4.13 2.25 21.05
N LEU A 276 3.87 1.31 20.13
CA LEU A 276 3.23 0.03 20.45
C LEU A 276 4.08 -0.84 21.38
N SER A 277 5.40 -0.85 21.20
CA SER A 277 6.33 -1.60 22.06
C SER A 277 6.50 -0.98 23.45
N GLN A 278 6.35 0.34 23.56
CA GLN A 278 6.50 1.11 24.80
C GLN A 278 5.20 1.21 25.61
N LYS A 279 4.04 0.82 25.06
CA LYS A 279 2.79 0.77 25.81
C LYS A 279 2.99 -0.06 27.08
N PRO A 280 2.75 0.51 28.27
CA PRO A 280 3.05 -0.17 29.52
C PRO A 280 2.21 -1.42 29.61
N VAL A 281 2.88 -2.58 29.66
CA VAL A 281 2.24 -3.86 29.96
C VAL A 281 1.45 -3.66 31.25
N SER A 282 0.13 -3.85 31.18
CA SER A 282 -0.74 -3.65 32.34
C SER A 282 -0.23 -4.50 33.51
N ASN A 283 -0.36 -4.02 34.75
CA ASN A 283 0.08 -4.78 35.92
C ASN A 283 -0.54 -6.18 35.98
N LEU A 284 -1.75 -6.34 35.41
CA LEU A 284 -2.42 -7.62 35.23
C LEU A 284 -1.72 -8.54 34.23
N GLN A 285 -1.26 -8.03 33.08
CA GLN A 285 -0.47 -8.79 32.12
C GLN A 285 0.89 -9.20 32.70
N LYS A 286 1.54 -8.33 33.49
CA LYS A 286 2.78 -8.69 34.19
C LYS A 286 2.59 -9.85 35.15
N ILE A 287 1.53 -9.81 35.98
CA ILE A 287 1.19 -10.91 36.90
C ILE A 287 0.86 -12.20 36.13
N ARG A 288 0.16 -12.08 34.99
CA ARG A 288 -0.21 -13.19 34.12
C ARG A 288 1.00 -13.89 33.49
N ASP A 289 1.97 -13.12 33.00
CA ASP A 289 3.17 -13.65 32.36
C ASP A 289 4.19 -14.18 33.39
N GLN A 290 4.20 -13.61 34.60
CA GLN A 290 5.10 -13.97 35.69
C GLN A 290 4.69 -15.28 36.39
N TYR A 291 3.40 -15.65 36.39
CA TYR A 291 2.91 -16.85 37.05
C TYR A 291 2.11 -17.74 36.08
N ALA A 292 2.75 -18.78 35.55
CA ALA A 292 2.11 -19.78 34.68
C ALA A 292 0.86 -20.45 35.30
N VAL A 293 0.79 -20.49 36.63
CA VAL A 293 -0.36 -20.98 37.40
C VAL A 293 -1.59 -20.10 37.19
N VAL A 294 -1.43 -18.76 37.12
CA VAL A 294 -2.53 -17.82 36.88
C VAL A 294 -3.12 -18.05 35.48
N ARG A 295 -2.27 -18.28 34.48
CA ARG A 295 -2.70 -18.61 33.11
C ARG A 295 -3.50 -19.92 33.04
N ASN A 296 -3.07 -20.92 33.79
CA ASN A 296 -3.79 -22.20 33.86
C ASN A 296 -5.11 -22.05 34.60
N VAL A 297 -5.16 -21.29 35.70
CA VAL A 297 -6.38 -21.03 36.46
C VAL A 297 -7.39 -20.23 35.63
N GLU A 298 -6.95 -19.20 34.91
CA GLU A 298 -7.78 -18.46 33.94
C GLU A 298 -8.39 -19.40 32.90
N ARG A 299 -7.59 -20.31 32.32
CA ARG A 299 -8.09 -21.27 31.32
C ARG A 299 -9.14 -22.23 31.88
N HIS A 300 -8.99 -22.66 33.14
CA HIS A 300 -9.97 -23.52 33.81
C HIS A 300 -11.23 -22.75 34.20
N LEU A 301 -11.10 -21.51 34.68
CA LEU A 301 -12.23 -20.62 34.98
C LEU A 301 -13.00 -20.25 33.71
N GLU A 302 -12.32 -19.94 32.61
CA GLU A 302 -12.95 -19.69 31.31
C GLU A 302 -13.72 -20.91 30.81
N ASN A 303 -13.14 -22.11 30.90
CA ASN A 303 -13.84 -23.34 30.54
C ASN A 303 -15.08 -23.60 31.42
N ALA A 304 -15.01 -23.32 32.71
CA ALA A 304 -16.14 -23.46 33.64
C ALA A 304 -17.25 -22.41 33.38
N PHE A 305 -16.86 -21.16 33.11
CA PHE A 305 -17.80 -20.05 32.88
C PHE A 305 -18.37 -19.99 31.46
N ASN A 306 -17.78 -20.69 30.49
CA ASN A 306 -18.30 -20.77 29.12
C ASN A 306 -19.71 -21.37 29.05
N HIS A 307 -20.03 -22.32 29.92
CA HIS A 307 -21.37 -22.91 30.02
C HIS A 307 -22.38 -21.94 30.65
N TRP A 308 -21.97 -21.20 31.70
CA TRP A 308 -22.82 -20.21 32.38
C TRP A 308 -23.06 -18.96 31.52
N ARG A 309 -22.05 -18.48 30.78
CA ARG A 309 -22.19 -17.34 29.85
C ARG A 309 -23.18 -17.62 28.72
N LYS A 310 -23.12 -18.83 28.12
CA LYS A 310 -24.08 -19.24 27.09
C LYS A 310 -25.53 -19.26 27.59
N ARG A 311 -25.74 -19.51 28.88
CA ARG A 311 -27.06 -19.51 29.52
C ARG A 311 -27.61 -18.12 29.82
N ILE A 312 -26.74 -17.14 30.11
CA ILE A 312 -27.13 -15.78 30.52
C ILE A 312 -27.16 -14.81 29.32
N GLY A 313 -26.74 -15.23 28.12
CA GLY A 313 -26.76 -14.38 26.93
C GLY A 313 -25.67 -13.29 26.93
N ILE A 314 -24.73 -13.35 27.86
CA ILE A 314 -23.56 -12.47 27.90
C ILE A 314 -22.57 -12.98 26.84
N VAL A 315 -22.46 -12.23 25.75
CA VAL A 315 -21.42 -12.44 24.72
C VAL A 315 -20.07 -12.41 25.43
N SER A 316 -19.26 -13.43 25.21
CA SER A 316 -17.97 -13.55 25.88
C SER A 316 -17.10 -12.33 25.58
N THR A 317 -16.65 -11.63 26.62
CA THR A 317 -15.67 -10.53 26.54
C THR A 317 -14.27 -11.00 26.12
N THR A 318 -14.11 -12.23 25.65
CA THR A 318 -12.88 -12.75 25.01
C THR A 318 -12.60 -12.18 23.62
N SER A 319 -13.45 -11.30 23.08
CA SER A 319 -13.10 -10.50 21.89
C SER A 319 -12.19 -9.31 22.20
N THR A 320 -11.89 -9.04 23.47
CA THR A 320 -10.92 -8.02 23.88
C THR A 320 -9.79 -8.65 24.68
N GLY A 321 -8.66 -8.92 24.02
CA GLY A 321 -7.33 -8.87 24.67
C GLY A 321 -6.73 -10.15 25.25
N VAL A 322 -7.25 -11.35 24.95
CA VAL A 322 -6.58 -12.61 25.33
C VAL A 322 -5.95 -13.24 24.09
N GLY A 323 -4.80 -12.69 23.67
CA GLY A 323 -4.06 -13.25 22.54
C GLY A 323 -3.11 -12.31 21.82
N ASP A 324 -2.99 -11.04 22.21
CA ASP A 324 -1.86 -10.20 21.77
C ASP A 324 -0.60 -10.68 22.48
N SER A 325 -0.16 -11.91 22.19
CA SER A 325 1.26 -12.21 22.26
C SER A 325 1.93 -11.14 21.44
N VAL A 326 2.73 -10.31 22.10
CA VAL A 326 3.57 -9.27 21.52
C VAL A 326 4.47 -9.94 20.48
N HIS A 327 3.93 -10.17 19.29
CA HIS A 327 4.71 -10.61 18.16
C HIS A 327 5.49 -9.38 17.74
N PRO A 328 6.82 -9.46 17.69
CA PRO A 328 7.62 -8.31 17.31
C PRO A 328 7.19 -7.88 15.91
N ILE A 329 6.72 -6.64 15.80
CA ILE A 329 6.39 -6.02 14.51
C ILE A 329 7.73 -5.79 13.82
N VAL A 330 8.04 -6.63 12.83
CA VAL A 330 9.26 -6.49 12.04
C VAL A 330 8.89 -5.75 10.77
N LEU A 331 9.28 -4.48 10.69
CA LEU A 331 9.11 -3.70 9.47
C LEU A 331 10.15 -4.11 8.44
N ARG A 332 9.72 -4.24 7.19
CA ARG A 332 10.59 -4.42 6.03
C ARG A 332 11.48 -3.20 5.90
N ARG A 333 12.79 -3.41 5.87
CA ARG A 333 13.73 -2.34 5.55
C ARG A 333 13.66 -2.04 4.05
N ARG A 334 13.37 -0.78 3.73
CA ARG A 334 13.37 -0.27 2.38
C ARG A 334 14.72 -0.47 1.70
N ARG A 335 14.71 -0.95 0.46
CA ARG A 335 15.91 -1.11 -0.38
C ARG A 335 15.93 0.07 -1.35
N GLU A 336 17.01 0.85 -1.36
CA GLU A 336 17.22 1.92 -2.31
C GLU A 336 18.49 1.60 -3.10
N PHE A 337 18.33 0.77 -4.14
CA PHE A 337 19.43 0.34 -5.00
C PHE A 337 19.94 1.49 -5.86
N LEU A 338 19.02 2.31 -6.36
CA LEU A 338 19.33 3.50 -7.14
C LEU A 338 19.01 4.74 -6.31
N LYS A 339 20.03 5.55 -6.07
CA LYS A 339 19.94 6.82 -5.36
C LYS A 339 20.45 7.92 -6.27
N SER A 340 19.67 8.98 -6.38
CA SER A 340 20.14 10.16 -7.09
C SER A 340 21.07 10.96 -6.20
N SER A 341 22.21 11.35 -6.76
CA SER A 341 23.17 12.28 -6.17
C SER A 341 22.86 13.75 -6.52
N LEU A 342 21.93 13.99 -7.46
CA LEU A 342 21.64 15.32 -7.99
C LEU A 342 20.69 16.12 -7.09
N ASN A 343 20.94 17.41 -6.99
CA ASN A 343 20.21 18.36 -6.16
C ASN A 343 18.97 18.94 -6.89
N TRP A 344 17.91 18.12 -6.96
CA TRP A 344 16.59 18.45 -7.52
C TRP A 344 15.63 18.99 -6.45
#